data_AF-A0A2A5A9X7-F1
#
_entry.id   AF-A0A2A5A9X7-F1
#
_cell.length_a   1.000
_cell.length_b   1.000
_cell.length_c   1.000
_cell.angle_alpha   90.00
_cell.angle_beta   90.00
_cell.angle_gamma   90.00
#
_symmetry.space_group_name_H-M   'P 1'
#
loop_
_entity.id
_entity.type
_entity.pdbx_description
1 polymer ?
#
loop_
_entity_poly.entity_id
_entity_poly.type
_entity_poly.pdbx_seq_one_letter_code
_entity_poly.pdbx_strand_id
1 'polypeptide(L)'
;DEVYSSLGVKSRKQEKYKAFVEMGVDEELAKFYGKGNVSPYLGSDEFRSWAYDQRVTEDEAVNYAESIQFRPEIPEVIDKVAVIFKVSPESIRVTQRGGSNNVPRWVAMHLCQELGGQRLTDIAAAFGLKRTGSIPTTIKKLRELMEGDQKLVRKVDRVKREIAI
;
A
#
# COMPACT_ATOMS: atom_id res chain seq x y z
N ASP A 1 -30.18 -22.40 11.79
CA ASP A 1 -31.10 -22.45 12.96
C ASP A 1 -30.48 -21.87 14.24
N GLU A 2 -29.15 -21.88 14.37
CA GLU A 2 -28.40 -21.37 15.54
C GLU A 2 -28.67 -19.89 15.87
N VAL A 3 -28.68 -19.02 14.85
CA VAL A 3 -28.95 -17.56 15.00
C VAL A 3 -30.28 -17.28 15.70
N TYR A 4 -31.34 -18.01 15.35
CA TYR A 4 -32.66 -17.83 15.98
C TYR A 4 -32.73 -18.44 17.38
N SER A 5 -31.91 -19.47 17.64
CA SER A 5 -31.78 -20.11 18.94
C SER A 5 -31.15 -19.17 19.97
N SER A 6 -30.12 -18.41 19.56
CA SER A 6 -29.47 -17.40 20.40
C SER A 6 -30.40 -16.25 20.82
N LEU A 7 -31.43 -15.97 20.02
CA LEU A 7 -32.49 -15.02 20.36
C LEU A 7 -33.57 -15.62 21.28
N GLY A 8 -33.49 -16.91 21.63
CA GLY A 8 -34.44 -17.60 22.51
C GLY A 8 -35.85 -17.75 21.92
N VAL A 9 -36.03 -17.61 20.60
CA VAL A 9 -37.35 -17.53 19.97
C VAL A 9 -37.78 -18.83 19.31
N LYS A 10 -38.90 -19.39 19.80
CA LYS A 10 -39.46 -20.67 19.33
C LYS A 10 -40.45 -20.54 18.16
N SER A 11 -40.98 -19.33 17.89
CA SER A 11 -41.92 -19.05 16.79
C SER A 11 -41.75 -17.61 16.27
N ARG A 12 -42.23 -17.35 15.05
CA ARG A 12 -42.09 -16.05 14.34
C ARG A 12 -40.63 -15.55 14.27
N LYS A 13 -39.72 -16.49 13.98
CA LYS A 13 -38.26 -16.30 14.02
C LYS A 13 -37.79 -15.10 13.19
N GLN A 14 -38.29 -14.96 11.97
CA GLN A 14 -37.91 -13.88 11.05
C GLN A 14 -38.37 -12.51 11.54
N GLU A 15 -39.62 -12.39 11.98
CA GLU A 15 -40.20 -11.14 12.50
C GLU A 15 -39.44 -10.66 13.74
N LYS A 16 -39.11 -11.58 14.65
CA LYS A 16 -38.38 -11.24 15.89
C LYS A 16 -36.91 -10.91 15.65
N TYR A 17 -36.25 -11.61 14.72
CA TYR A 17 -34.91 -11.24 14.29
C TYR A 17 -34.90 -9.86 13.64
N LYS A 18 -35.89 -9.56 12.78
CA LYS A 18 -36.05 -8.24 12.17
C LYS A 18 -36.20 -7.15 13.23
N ALA A 19 -37.10 -7.34 14.20
CA ALA A 19 -37.29 -6.39 15.29
C ALA A 19 -36.02 -6.19 16.14
N PHE A 20 -35.24 -7.26 16.36
CA PHE A 20 -33.95 -7.17 17.06
C PHE A 20 -32.92 -6.34 16.28
N VAL A 21 -32.79 -6.57 14.96
CA VAL A 21 -31.87 -5.80 14.11
C VAL A 21 -32.30 -4.32 14.02
N GLU A 22 -33.60 -4.06 13.93
CA GLU A 22 -34.17 -2.70 13.86
C GLU A 22 -34.01 -1.92 15.17
N MET A 23 -33.82 -2.60 16.31
CA MET A 23 -33.51 -1.96 17.59
C MET A 23 -32.16 -1.21 17.57
N GLY A 24 -31.29 -1.58 16.63
CA GLY A 24 -29.98 -0.97 16.50
C GLY A 24 -29.01 -1.43 17.59
N VAL A 25 -27.99 -0.61 17.82
CA VAL A 25 -26.91 -0.89 18.78
C VAL A 25 -26.97 0.13 19.91
N ASP A 26 -26.47 -0.24 21.09
CA ASP A 26 -26.40 0.69 22.21
C ASP A 26 -25.41 1.85 21.97
N GLU A 27 -25.45 2.85 22.86
CA GLU A 27 -24.65 4.07 22.74
C GLU A 27 -23.14 3.80 22.83
N GLU A 28 -22.73 2.80 23.61
CA GLU A 28 -21.33 2.42 23.76
C GLU A 28 -20.78 1.86 22.45
N LEU A 29 -21.53 0.94 21.83
CA LEU A 29 -21.18 0.31 20.56
C LEU A 29 -21.22 1.31 19.41
N ALA A 30 -22.24 2.18 19.38
CA ALA A 30 -22.34 3.26 18.39
C ALA A 30 -21.14 4.21 18.48
N LYS A 31 -20.72 4.59 19.69
CA LYS A 31 -19.55 5.44 19.93
C LYS A 31 -18.24 4.74 19.59
N PHE A 32 -18.14 3.43 19.83
CA PHE A 32 -16.96 2.66 19.45
C PHE A 32 -16.80 2.62 17.93
N TYR A 33 -17.82 2.13 17.21
CA TYR A 33 -17.75 1.96 15.75
C TYR A 33 -17.89 3.27 14.95
N GLY A 34 -18.32 4.37 15.58
CA GLY A 34 -18.39 5.69 14.95
C GLY A 34 -17.02 6.38 14.75
N LYS A 35 -15.92 5.83 15.30
CA LYS A 35 -14.58 6.41 15.15
C LYS A 35 -13.94 5.99 13.81
N GLY A 36 -13.23 6.91 13.15
CA GLY A 36 -12.50 6.61 11.91
C GLY A 36 -11.29 5.70 12.07
N ASN A 37 -10.82 5.46 13.31
CA ASN A 37 -9.75 4.52 13.63
C ASN A 37 -10.17 3.69 14.85
N VAL A 38 -10.78 2.53 14.58
CA VAL A 38 -11.23 1.59 15.62
C VAL A 38 -10.20 0.50 15.82
N SER A 39 -10.05 0.07 17.08
CA SER A 39 -9.28 -1.13 17.41
C SER A 39 -9.91 -2.34 16.68
N PRO A 40 -9.11 -3.22 16.07
CA PRO A 40 -9.61 -4.45 15.43
C PRO A 40 -10.45 -5.34 16.34
N TYR A 41 -10.13 -5.34 17.64
CA TYR A 41 -10.85 -6.08 18.66
C TYR A 41 -11.59 -5.12 19.58
N LEU A 42 -12.87 -5.42 19.85
CA LEU A 42 -13.70 -4.78 20.86
C LEU A 42 -13.51 -5.48 22.21
N GLY A 43 -13.36 -4.72 23.29
CA GLY A 43 -13.22 -5.25 24.65
C GLY A 43 -12.26 -4.45 25.53
N SER A 44 -12.00 -4.96 26.73
CA SER A 44 -11.02 -4.38 27.68
C SER A 44 -9.60 -4.41 27.10
N ASP A 45 -8.69 -3.62 27.67
CA ASP A 45 -7.29 -3.65 27.27
C ASP A 45 -6.66 -5.05 27.51
N GLU A 46 -7.04 -5.71 28.60
CA GLU A 46 -6.63 -7.08 28.92
C GLU A 46 -7.10 -8.09 27.86
N PHE A 47 -8.38 -8.01 27.47
CA PHE A 47 -8.93 -8.88 26.43
C PHE A 47 -8.25 -8.62 25.08
N ARG A 48 -8.01 -7.35 24.75
CA ARG A 48 -7.30 -6.99 23.52
C ARG A 48 -5.89 -7.54 23.53
N SER A 49 -5.14 -7.39 24.62
CA SER A 49 -3.78 -7.96 24.74
C SER A 49 -3.78 -9.47 24.54
N TRP A 50 -4.68 -10.17 25.23
CA TRP A 50 -4.83 -11.62 25.06
C TRP A 50 -5.19 -11.98 23.62
N ALA A 51 -6.14 -11.29 22.99
CA ALA A 51 -6.54 -11.54 21.61
C ALA A 51 -5.39 -11.30 20.61
N TYR A 52 -4.54 -10.30 20.86
CA TYR A 52 -3.33 -10.07 20.08
C TYR A 52 -2.30 -11.19 20.27
N ASP A 53 -2.12 -11.70 21.49
CA ASP A 53 -1.19 -12.80 21.78
C ASP A 53 -1.65 -14.14 21.17
N GLN A 54 -2.97 -14.35 21.10
CA GLN A 54 -3.56 -15.54 20.47
C GLN A 54 -3.67 -15.43 18.95
N ARG A 55 -3.46 -14.24 18.39
CA ARG A 55 -3.55 -14.03 16.95
C ARG A 55 -2.36 -14.74 16.30
N VAL A 56 -2.63 -15.91 15.74
CA VAL A 56 -1.81 -16.45 14.66
C VAL A 56 -2.10 -15.57 13.45
N THR A 57 -1.38 -14.47 13.30
CA THR A 57 -1.17 -13.98 11.95
C THR A 57 -0.40 -15.07 11.25
N GLU A 58 -0.85 -15.44 10.05
CA GLU A 58 0.09 -15.75 9.01
C GLU A 58 1.00 -14.50 8.85
N ASP A 59 1.98 -14.37 9.76
CA ASP A 59 3.28 -13.81 9.46
C ASP A 59 4.04 -14.75 8.51
N GLU A 60 3.40 -15.86 8.09
CA GLU A 60 3.55 -16.42 6.76
C GLU A 60 3.26 -15.31 5.75
N ALA A 61 4.29 -14.50 5.54
CA ALA A 61 4.80 -14.20 4.22
C ALA A 61 3.73 -14.45 3.17
N VAL A 62 2.99 -13.40 2.79
CA VAL A 62 2.46 -13.28 1.43
C VAL A 62 3.65 -13.48 0.52
N ASN A 63 3.94 -14.75 0.22
CA ASN A 63 5.09 -15.30 -0.45
C ASN A 63 6.28 -14.34 -0.64
N TYR A 64 6.78 -13.76 0.46
CA TYR A 64 7.82 -12.73 0.36
C TYR A 64 9.12 -13.37 -0.12
N ALA A 65 9.26 -14.69 0.10
CA ALA A 65 10.35 -15.56 -0.33
C ALA A 65 10.22 -16.05 -1.78
N GLU A 66 9.04 -16.43 -2.27
CA GLU A 66 8.89 -16.79 -3.69
C GLU A 66 8.89 -15.56 -4.62
N SER A 67 8.58 -14.37 -4.10
CA SER A 67 8.80 -13.09 -4.80
C SER A 67 10.26 -12.57 -4.73
N ILE A 68 11.21 -13.31 -4.13
CA ILE A 68 12.63 -12.91 -3.99
C ILE A 68 13.43 -13.05 -5.28
N GLN A 69 12.95 -13.78 -6.28
CA GLN A 69 13.82 -14.15 -7.41
C GLN A 69 14.44 -12.95 -8.13
N PHE A 70 13.81 -11.77 -8.06
CA PHE A 70 14.37 -10.59 -8.71
C PHE A 70 14.04 -9.28 -7.97
N ARG A 71 15.06 -8.67 -7.34
CA ARG A 71 15.00 -7.34 -6.72
C ARG A 71 16.19 -6.49 -7.16
N PRO A 72 15.99 -5.56 -8.10
CA PRO A 72 17.07 -4.73 -8.58
C PRO A 72 17.49 -3.75 -7.48
N GLU A 73 18.79 -3.51 -7.36
CA GLU A 73 19.26 -2.48 -6.45
C GLU A 73 18.88 -1.08 -6.97
N ILE A 74 18.74 -0.10 -6.07
CA ILE A 74 18.41 1.28 -6.48
C ILE A 74 19.37 1.83 -7.55
N PRO A 75 20.71 1.63 -7.47
CA PRO A 75 21.63 2.07 -8.53
C PRO A 75 21.33 1.44 -9.89
N GLU A 76 21.01 0.14 -9.92
CA GLU A 76 20.70 -0.59 -11.15
C GLU A 76 19.44 -0.03 -11.83
N VAL A 77 18.39 0.25 -11.06
CA VAL A 77 17.18 0.91 -11.56
C VAL A 77 17.51 2.28 -12.15
N ILE A 78 18.33 3.07 -11.46
CA ILE A 78 18.73 4.41 -11.92
C ILE A 78 19.47 4.32 -13.25
N ASP A 79 20.42 3.39 -13.38
CA ASP A 79 21.24 3.25 -14.58
C ASP A 79 20.40 2.82 -15.79
N LYS A 80 19.49 1.86 -15.60
CA LYS A 80 18.59 1.39 -16.67
C LYS A 80 17.61 2.48 -17.11
N VAL A 81 17.07 3.26 -16.17
CA VAL A 81 16.24 4.42 -16.48
C VAL A 81 17.06 5.48 -17.23
N ALA A 82 18.29 5.76 -16.81
CA ALA A 82 19.18 6.72 -17.47
C ALA A 82 19.41 6.37 -18.94
N VAL A 83 19.70 5.10 -19.22
CA VAL A 83 19.90 4.58 -20.59
C VAL A 83 18.65 4.76 -21.45
N ILE A 84 17.48 4.32 -20.98
CA ILE A 84 16.24 4.33 -21.78
C ILE A 84 15.72 5.76 -21.99
N PHE A 85 15.85 6.62 -20.98
CA PHE A 85 15.43 8.02 -21.06
C PHE A 85 16.49 8.94 -21.68
N LYS A 86 17.70 8.43 -21.95
CA LYS A 86 18.83 9.17 -22.52
C LYS A 86 19.21 10.39 -21.68
N VAL A 87 19.32 10.19 -20.37
CA VAL A 87 19.70 11.22 -19.39
C VAL A 87 20.87 10.71 -18.54
N SER A 88 21.56 11.58 -17.82
CA SER A 88 22.60 11.14 -16.89
C SER A 88 22.01 10.54 -15.60
N PRO A 89 22.62 9.50 -15.02
CA PRO A 89 22.23 8.96 -13.70
C PRO A 89 22.16 10.03 -12.60
N GLU A 90 23.06 11.02 -12.64
CA GLU A 90 23.10 12.11 -11.66
C GLU A 90 21.86 13.00 -11.76
N SER A 91 21.36 13.22 -12.98
CA SER A 91 20.15 14.03 -13.21
C SER A 91 18.88 13.37 -12.65
N ILE A 92 18.89 12.05 -12.46
CA ILE A 92 17.81 11.28 -11.84
C ILE A 92 17.88 11.44 -10.31
N ARG A 93 19.08 11.43 -9.73
CA ARG A 93 19.32 11.53 -8.27
C ARG A 93 19.03 12.92 -7.70
N VAL A 94 19.08 13.97 -8.51
CA VAL A 94 18.88 15.36 -8.07
C VAL A 94 17.57 15.94 -8.60
N THR A 95 16.91 16.78 -7.79
CA THR A 95 15.77 17.57 -8.23
C THR A 95 16.24 18.65 -9.21
N GLN A 96 15.62 18.73 -10.39
CA GLN A 96 15.88 19.83 -11.33
C GLN A 96 15.37 21.16 -10.75
N ARG A 97 16.22 22.19 -10.76
CA ARG A 97 15.84 23.56 -10.38
C ARG A 97 14.97 24.16 -11.51
N GLY A 98 13.86 24.81 -11.16
CA GLY A 98 13.03 25.55 -12.14
C GLY A 98 11.69 24.91 -12.53
N GLY A 99 11.23 23.86 -11.84
CA GLY A 99 9.84 23.41 -11.94
C GLY A 99 9.50 22.46 -13.09
N SER A 100 10.49 21.97 -13.86
CA SER A 100 10.25 20.92 -14.84
C SER A 100 9.98 19.58 -14.16
N ASN A 101 8.98 18.85 -14.68
CA ASN A 101 8.70 17.48 -14.25
C ASN A 101 9.90 16.58 -14.64
N ASN A 102 10.65 16.12 -13.64
CA ASN A 102 11.71 15.13 -13.85
C ASN A 102 11.09 13.73 -13.96
N VAL A 103 10.48 13.44 -15.10
CA VAL A 103 9.81 12.17 -15.39
C VAL A 103 10.75 10.96 -15.20
N PRO A 104 12.02 10.98 -15.68
CA PRO A 104 12.97 9.89 -15.42
C PRO A 104 13.14 9.59 -13.92
N ARG A 105 13.27 10.63 -13.09
CA ARG A 105 13.34 10.48 -11.63
C ARG A 105 12.08 9.86 -11.04
N TRP A 106 10.91 10.27 -11.50
CA TRP A 106 9.65 9.72 -11.00
C TRP A 106 9.52 8.24 -11.36
N VAL A 107 9.92 7.87 -12.58
CA VAL A 107 9.96 6.47 -13.03
C VAL A 107 10.92 5.66 -12.18
N ALA A 108 12.14 6.14 -11.93
CA ALA A 108 13.10 5.43 -11.10
C ALA A 108 12.58 5.22 -9.67
N MET A 109 11.98 6.24 -9.05
CA MET A 109 11.35 6.12 -7.72
C MET A 109 10.19 5.12 -7.71
N HIS A 110 9.35 5.12 -8.75
CA HIS A 110 8.25 4.18 -8.90
C HIS A 110 8.75 2.73 -8.99
N LEU A 111 9.75 2.48 -9.83
CA LEU A 111 10.32 1.15 -10.04
C LEU A 111 11.08 0.63 -8.81
N CYS A 112 11.77 1.51 -8.07
CA CYS A 112 12.39 1.13 -6.80
C CYS A 112 11.34 0.69 -5.76
N GLN A 113 10.16 1.32 -5.76
CA GLN A 113 9.05 0.93 -4.87
C GLN A 113 8.35 -0.35 -5.35
N GLU A 114 8.13 -0.49 -6.66
CA GLU A 114 7.37 -1.60 -7.25
C GLU A 114 8.17 -2.90 -7.34
N LEU A 115 9.46 -2.81 -7.72
CA LEU A 115 10.33 -3.98 -7.99
C LEU A 115 11.35 -4.24 -6.88
N GLY A 116 11.89 -3.18 -6.25
CA GLY A 116 13.08 -3.30 -5.41
C GLY A 116 12.83 -3.85 -4.01
N GLY A 117 11.60 -3.84 -3.50
CA GLY A 117 11.30 -4.20 -2.10
C GLY A 117 12.05 -3.34 -1.06
N GLN A 118 12.66 -2.23 -1.49
CA GLN A 118 13.48 -1.31 -0.69
C GLN A 118 12.60 -0.51 0.28
N ARG A 119 13.13 -0.14 1.45
CA ARG A 119 12.38 0.71 2.38
C ARG A 119 12.21 2.10 1.76
N LEU A 120 11.08 2.75 2.04
CA LEU A 120 10.85 4.13 1.59
C LEU A 120 11.94 5.11 2.09
N THR A 121 12.56 4.82 3.23
CA THR A 121 13.71 5.56 3.77
C THR A 121 14.93 5.47 2.88
N ASP A 122 15.20 4.29 2.33
CA ASP A 122 16.38 4.02 1.50
C ASP A 122 16.21 4.67 0.13
N ILE A 123 15.01 4.58 -0.43
CA ILE A 123 14.60 5.34 -1.63
C ILE A 123 14.72 6.84 -1.35
N ALA A 124 14.20 7.35 -0.23
CA ALA A 124 14.29 8.77 0.08
C ALA A 124 15.76 9.24 0.16
N ALA A 125 16.63 8.47 0.81
CA ALA A 125 18.05 8.76 0.91
C ALA A 125 18.74 8.78 -0.46
N ALA A 126 18.52 7.74 -1.28
CA ALA A 126 19.15 7.62 -2.60
C ALA A 126 18.77 8.74 -3.58
N PHE A 127 17.57 9.29 -3.42
CA PHE A 127 17.07 10.41 -4.23
C PHE A 127 17.24 11.78 -3.51
N GLY A 128 17.84 11.86 -2.32
CA GLY A 128 18.04 13.14 -1.61
C GLY A 128 16.73 13.82 -1.17
N LEU A 129 15.69 13.04 -0.86
CA LEU A 129 14.41 13.54 -0.35
C LEU A 129 14.49 13.76 1.16
N LYS A 130 13.98 14.90 1.64
CA LYS A 130 13.92 15.20 3.08
C LYS A 130 12.92 14.33 3.85
N ARG A 131 11.88 13.84 3.18
CA ARG A 131 10.81 13.03 3.78
C ARG A 131 10.37 11.95 2.81
N THR A 132 10.03 10.78 3.33
CA THR A 132 9.48 9.64 2.56
C THR A 132 8.11 9.94 1.96
N GLY A 133 7.33 10.82 2.59
CA GLY A 133 5.97 11.18 2.16
C GLY A 133 5.88 11.85 0.78
N SER A 134 7.00 12.30 0.20
CA SER A 134 7.01 12.81 -1.18
C SER A 134 6.97 11.68 -2.23
N ILE A 135 7.38 10.46 -1.88
CA ILE A 135 7.46 9.33 -2.80
C ILE A 135 6.07 8.95 -3.35
N PRO A 136 5.03 8.71 -2.52
CA PRO A 136 3.71 8.36 -3.02
C PRO A 136 3.08 9.47 -3.87
N THR A 137 3.29 10.73 -3.52
CA THR A 137 2.80 11.87 -4.32
C THR A 137 3.44 11.92 -5.69
N THR A 138 4.75 11.68 -5.78
CA THR A 138 5.47 11.59 -7.05
C THR A 138 4.96 10.44 -7.92
N ILE A 139 4.72 9.28 -7.32
CA ILE A 139 4.21 8.10 -8.03
C ILE A 139 2.78 8.32 -8.52
N LYS A 140 1.93 8.99 -7.72
CA LYS A 140 0.59 9.41 -8.16
C LYS A 140 0.66 10.29 -9.40
N LYS A 141 1.51 11.34 -9.39
CA LYS A 141 1.70 12.22 -10.56
C LYS A 141 2.21 11.48 -11.79
N LEU A 142 3.09 10.49 -11.61
CA LEU A 142 3.56 9.65 -12.71
C LEU A 142 2.42 8.82 -13.32
N ARG A 143 1.57 8.21 -12.49
CA ARG A 143 0.43 7.41 -12.97
C ARG A 143 -0.55 8.26 -13.76
N GLU A 144 -0.92 9.43 -13.24
CA GLU A 144 -1.77 10.40 -13.96
C GLU A 144 -1.15 10.82 -15.30
N LEU A 145 0.18 11.01 -15.37
CA LEU A 145 0.87 11.31 -16.62
C LEU A 145 0.86 10.13 -17.61
N MET A 146 0.98 8.90 -17.11
CA MET A 146 0.98 7.67 -17.92
C MET A 146 -0.38 7.37 -18.55
N GLU A 147 -1.49 7.77 -17.93
CA GLU A 147 -2.83 7.62 -18.50
C GLU A 147 -2.98 8.34 -19.85
N GLY A 148 -2.30 9.47 -20.03
CA GLY A 148 -2.34 10.27 -21.26
C GLY A 148 -1.17 10.05 -22.23
N ASP A 149 -0.11 9.33 -21.83
CA ASP A 149 1.12 9.18 -22.62
C ASP A 149 1.52 7.71 -22.82
N GLN A 150 1.03 7.12 -23.91
CA GLN A 150 1.38 5.74 -24.29
C GLN A 150 2.87 5.55 -24.59
N LYS A 151 3.60 6.60 -25.01
CA LYS A 151 5.05 6.49 -25.25
C LYS A 151 5.79 6.37 -23.93
N LEU A 152 5.34 7.11 -22.89
CA LEU A 152 5.87 6.97 -21.54
C LEU A 152 5.62 5.57 -20.99
N VAL A 153 4.41 5.04 -21.12
CA VAL A 153 4.08 3.66 -20.71
C VAL A 153 5.04 2.66 -21.35
N ARG A 154 5.22 2.73 -22.68
CA ARG A 154 6.15 1.84 -23.41
C ARG A 154 7.59 1.97 -22.92
N LYS A 155 8.04 3.17 -22.54
CA LYS A 155 9.38 3.36 -21.96
C LYS A 155 9.48 2.70 -20.59
N VAL A 156 8.50 2.89 -19.72
CA VAL A 156 8.47 2.26 -18.39
C VAL A 156 8.48 0.74 -18.51
N ASP A 157 7.65 0.17 -19.37
CA ASP A 157 7.60 -1.28 -19.61
C ASP A 157 8.89 -1.83 -20.21
N ARG A 158 9.57 -1.03 -21.04
CA ARG A 158 10.91 -1.36 -21.53
C ARG A 158 11.93 -1.41 -20.39
N VAL A 159 11.90 -0.44 -19.48
CA VAL A 159 12.77 -0.46 -18.29
C VAL A 159 12.50 -1.70 -17.45
N LYS A 160 11.23 -2.01 -17.17
CA LYS A 160 10.83 -3.20 -16.40
C LYS A 160 11.38 -4.49 -17.01
N ARG A 161 11.27 -4.64 -18.34
CA ARG A 161 11.81 -5.80 -19.06
C ARG A 161 13.33 -5.88 -19.04
N GLU A 162 14.03 -4.78 -19.25
CA GLU A 162 15.51 -4.77 -19.25
C GLU A 162 16.13 -4.88 -17.85
N ILE A 163 15.33 -4.66 -16.82
CA ILE A 163 15.67 -4.87 -15.42
C ILE A 163 15.39 -6.34 -15.06
N ALA A 164 14.19 -6.87 -15.31
CA ALA A 164 13.78 -8.22 -14.88
C ALA A 164 14.36 -9.41 -15.68
N ILE A 165 15.44 -9.20 -16.44
CA ILE A 165 16.21 -10.22 -17.18
C ILE A 165 17.55 -10.39 -16.48
#